data_AF-K0SX61-F1
#
_entry.id   AF-K0SX61-F1
#
_cell.length_a   1.000
_cell.length_b   1.000
_cell.length_c   1.000
_cell.angle_alpha   90.00
_cell.angle_beta   90.00
_cell.angle_gamma   90.00
#
_symmetry.space_group_name_H-M   'P 1'
#
loop_
_entity.id
_entity.type
_entity.pdbx_description
1 polymer ?
#
loop_
_entity_poly.entity_id
_entity_poly.type
_entity_poly.pdbx_seq_one_letter_code
_entity_poly.pdbx_strand_id
1 'polypeptide(L)'
;MSSSSQPVDYDTLATTSIKEITEDGTNQDILRSLKKDELSTLWLSAPGLATDVGEYELKYCSDESLELGWLGHFMKKSKRLESFVIDGGDI
;
A
#
# COMPACT_ATOMS: atom_id res chain seq x y z
N MET A 1 28.49 -6.99 12.08
CA MET A 1 28.04 -6.99 10.67
C MET A 1 27.19 -5.75 10.51
N SER A 2 27.68 -4.75 9.77
CA SER A 2 26.92 -3.52 9.53
C SER A 2 25.92 -3.79 8.41
N SER A 3 24.64 -3.91 8.73
CA SER A 3 23.60 -3.85 7.69
C SER A 3 23.58 -2.44 7.13
N SER A 4 24.21 -2.26 5.98
CA SER A 4 23.99 -1.08 5.15
C SER A 4 22.61 -1.20 4.52
N SER A 5 21.57 -0.78 5.23
CA SER A 5 20.25 -0.59 4.63
C SER A 5 20.38 0.53 3.60
N GLN A 6 20.45 0.19 2.31
CA GLN A 6 20.26 1.19 1.27
C GLN A 6 18.87 1.81 1.50
N PRO A 7 18.74 3.14 1.50
CA PRO A 7 17.42 3.76 1.61
C PRO A 7 16.58 3.25 0.44
N VAL A 8 15.45 2.61 0.75
CA VAL A 8 14.49 2.23 -0.28
C VAL A 8 14.01 3.52 -0.94
N ASP A 9 14.22 3.63 -2.24
CA ASP A 9 13.69 4.74 -3.02
C ASP A 9 12.20 4.50 -3.30
N TYR A 10 11.38 4.94 -2.35
CA TYR A 10 9.92 4.89 -2.47
C TYR A 10 9.38 5.74 -3.63
N ASP A 11 10.14 6.74 -4.11
CA ASP A 11 9.74 7.54 -5.27
C ASP A 11 9.96 6.77 -6.57
N THR A 12 10.99 5.91 -6.66
CA THR A 12 11.13 4.96 -7.78
C THR A 12 9.99 3.94 -7.78
N LEU A 13 9.57 3.42 -6.61
CA LEU A 13 8.40 2.54 -6.50
C LEU A 13 7.08 3.22 -6.94
N ALA A 14 6.99 4.56 -6.84
CA ALA A 14 5.89 5.34 -7.41
C ALA A 14 5.76 5.18 -8.92
N THR A 15 6.89 4.98 -9.59
CA THR A 15 6.96 4.91 -11.05
C THR A 15 6.80 3.48 -11.57
N THR A 16 6.97 2.47 -10.69
CA THR A 16 6.71 1.06 -11.00
C THR A 16 5.29 0.87 -11.50
N SER A 17 5.13 -0.01 -12.49
CA SER A 17 3.82 -0.32 -13.03
C SER A 17 2.94 -0.92 -11.93
N ILE A 18 1.70 -0.47 -11.82
CA ILE A 18 0.75 -1.01 -10.83
C ILE A 18 0.58 -2.54 -10.99
N LYS A 19 0.67 -3.05 -12.22
CA LYS A 19 0.60 -4.48 -12.53
C LYS A 19 1.83 -5.27 -12.03
N GLU A 20 2.97 -4.62 -11.86
CA GLU A 20 4.19 -5.23 -11.30
C GLU A 20 4.12 -5.30 -9.77
N ILE A 21 3.30 -4.45 -9.14
CA ILE A 21 3.06 -4.45 -7.69
C ILE A 21 2.01 -5.51 -7.33
N THR A 22 0.93 -5.59 -8.10
CA THR A 22 -0.18 -6.50 -7.81
C THR A 22 -0.96 -6.88 -9.06
N GLU A 23 -1.33 -8.15 -9.16
CA GLU A 23 -2.28 -8.66 -10.16
C GLU A 23 -3.75 -8.48 -9.73
N ASP A 24 -4.01 -8.13 -8.47
CA ASP A 24 -5.37 -7.97 -7.95
C ASP A 24 -6.02 -6.67 -8.43
N GLY A 25 -7.16 -6.76 -9.11
CA GLY A 25 -7.83 -5.62 -9.73
C GLY A 25 -8.22 -4.51 -8.74
N THR A 26 -8.70 -4.90 -7.56
CA THR A 26 -9.12 -3.94 -6.51
C THR A 26 -7.93 -3.16 -6.00
N ASN A 27 -6.84 -3.85 -5.65
CA ASN A 27 -5.60 -3.20 -5.25
C ASN A 27 -5.08 -2.30 -6.38
N GLN A 28 -5.12 -2.74 -7.65
CA GLN A 28 -4.68 -1.90 -8.76
C GLN A 28 -5.46 -0.58 -8.85
N ASP A 29 -6.77 -0.61 -8.64
CA ASP A 29 -7.63 0.57 -8.67
C ASP A 29 -7.36 1.52 -7.48
N ILE A 30 -7.15 0.95 -6.29
CA ILE A 30 -6.73 1.71 -5.09
C ILE A 30 -5.38 2.38 -5.34
N LEU A 31 -4.39 1.67 -5.88
CA LEU A 31 -3.07 2.24 -6.15
C LEU A 31 -3.11 3.32 -7.23
N ARG A 32 -3.98 3.18 -8.22
CA ARG A 32 -4.19 4.24 -9.22
C ARG A 32 -4.75 5.49 -8.57
N SER A 33 -5.72 5.32 -7.67
CA SER A 33 -6.34 6.42 -6.94
C SER A 33 -5.34 7.06 -5.96
N LEU A 34 -4.53 6.26 -5.26
CA LEU A 34 -3.48 6.73 -4.35
C LEU A 34 -2.42 7.54 -5.10
N LYS A 35 -1.92 7.06 -6.24
CA LYS A 35 -0.93 7.78 -7.08
C LYS A 35 -1.46 9.09 -7.63
N LYS A 36 -2.78 9.20 -7.85
CA LYS A 36 -3.43 10.43 -8.31
C LYS A 36 -3.86 11.38 -7.18
N ASP A 37 -3.59 11.02 -5.92
CA ASP A 37 -4.08 11.75 -4.75
C ASP A 37 -5.62 11.87 -4.75
N GLU A 38 -6.32 10.80 -5.15
CA GLU A 38 -7.79 10.76 -5.29
C GLU A 38 -8.50 10.05 -4.13
N LEU A 39 -7.75 9.41 -3.23
CA LEU A 39 -8.31 8.72 -2.07
C LEU A 39 -8.49 9.67 -0.88
N SER A 40 -9.68 9.69 -0.30
CA SER A 40 -9.94 10.30 1.01
C SER A 40 -9.75 9.34 2.16
N THR A 41 -9.83 8.04 1.91
CA THR A 41 -9.64 7.00 2.92
C THR A 41 -8.94 5.81 2.31
N LEU A 42 -8.02 5.20 3.07
CA LEU A 42 -7.34 3.97 2.71
C LEU A 42 -7.58 2.94 3.82
N TRP A 43 -8.19 1.81 3.43
CA TRP A 43 -8.39 0.66 4.31
C TRP A 43 -7.39 -0.40 3.92
N LEU A 44 -6.58 -0.86 4.87
CA LEU A 44 -5.70 -2.01 4.69
C LEU A 44 -6.32 -3.21 5.38
N SER A 45 -6.39 -4.32 4.65
CA SER A 45 -6.84 -5.60 5.18
C SER A 45 -5.71 -6.62 5.08
N ALA A 46 -5.64 -7.52 6.05
CA ALA A 46 -4.77 -8.68 5.93
C ALA A 46 -5.19 -9.53 4.72
N PRO A 47 -4.27 -10.26 4.08
CA PRO A 47 -4.62 -11.19 3.02
C PRO A 47 -5.58 -12.27 3.49
N GLY A 48 -6.58 -12.52 2.66
CA GLY A 48 -7.73 -13.36 2.92
C GLY A 48 -8.82 -12.68 3.74
N LEU A 49 -8.61 -11.45 4.24
CA LEU A 49 -9.57 -10.73 5.08
C LEU A 49 -10.23 -9.54 4.38
N ALA A 50 -9.88 -9.21 3.14
CA ALA A 50 -10.56 -8.15 2.43
C ALA A 50 -12.05 -8.52 2.25
N THR A 51 -12.94 -7.84 2.98
CA THR A 51 -14.37 -8.19 3.02
C THR A 51 -15.23 -7.31 2.11
N ASP A 52 -14.73 -6.11 1.79
CA ASP A 52 -15.43 -5.12 1.00
C ASP A 52 -14.64 -4.66 -0.24
N VAL A 53 -15.38 -4.18 -1.24
CA VAL A 53 -14.79 -3.53 -2.41
C VAL A 53 -14.19 -2.18 -1.98
N GLY A 54 -12.88 -2.02 -2.15
CA GLY A 54 -12.16 -0.80 -1.80
C GLY A 54 -11.17 -0.95 -0.64
N GLU A 55 -11.05 -2.15 -0.08
CA GLU A 55 -9.97 -2.50 0.84
C GLU A 55 -8.72 -2.89 0.07
N TYR A 56 -7.57 -2.35 0.48
CA TYR A 56 -6.28 -2.75 -0.03
C TYR A 56 -5.82 -3.97 0.74
N GLU A 57 -5.83 -5.12 0.06
CA GLU A 57 -5.36 -6.36 0.64
C GLU A 57 -3.84 -6.40 0.63
N LEU A 58 -3.22 -6.45 1.82
CA LEU A 58 -1.78 -6.58 1.93
C LEU A 58 -1.33 -7.92 1.35
N LYS A 59 -0.30 -7.90 0.50
CA LYS A 59 0.32 -9.14 0.04
C LYS A 59 1.45 -9.40 1.01
N TYR A 60 1.31 -10.40 1.88
CA TYR A 60 2.41 -10.93 2.72
C TYR A 60 3.53 -11.58 1.87
N CYS A 61 4.00 -10.90 0.84
CA CYS A 61 5.26 -11.19 0.20
C CYS A 61 6.37 -10.88 1.21
N SER A 62 7.49 -11.57 1.03
CA SER A 62 8.66 -11.69 1.92
C SER A 62 9.31 -10.40 2.42
N ASP A 63 8.75 -9.23 2.08
CA ASP A 63 9.17 -7.91 2.52
C ASP A 63 7.94 -7.05 2.87
N GLU A 64 7.10 -7.48 3.81
CA GLU A 64 5.94 -6.71 4.33
C GLU A 64 6.33 -5.28 4.74
N SER A 65 7.57 -5.13 5.24
CA SER A 65 8.17 -3.84 5.59
C SER A 65 8.33 -2.91 4.39
N LEU A 66 8.54 -3.47 3.20
CA LEU A 66 8.61 -2.71 1.96
C LEU A 66 7.23 -2.23 1.54
N GLU A 67 6.21 -3.10 1.60
CA GLU A 67 4.84 -2.75 1.17
C GLU A 67 4.23 -1.64 2.03
N LEU A 68 4.29 -1.82 3.35
CA LEU A 68 3.87 -0.78 4.30
C LEU A 68 4.75 0.47 4.21
N GLY A 69 6.04 0.30 3.89
CA GLY A 69 6.98 1.41 3.73
C GLY A 69 6.60 2.36 2.60
N TRP A 70 6.33 1.82 1.40
CA TRP A 70 5.93 2.68 0.28
C TRP A 70 4.51 3.21 0.44
N LEU A 71 3.56 2.41 0.93
CA LEU A 71 2.20 2.89 1.24
C LEU A 71 2.25 4.08 2.21
N GLY A 72 3.00 3.94 3.31
CA GLY A 72 3.20 5.02 4.28
C GLY A 72 3.83 6.27 3.66
N HIS A 73 4.75 6.11 2.71
CA HIS A 73 5.35 7.24 1.97
C HIS A 73 4.35 7.99 1.10
N PHE A 74 3.47 7.30 0.37
CA PHE A 74 2.42 7.97 -0.42
C PHE A 74 1.36 8.62 0.45
N MET A 75 0.93 7.94 1.50
CA MET A 75 -0.03 8.48 2.45
C MET A 75 0.48 9.80 3.04
N LYS A 76 1.75 9.86 3.43
CA LYS A 76 2.37 11.08 3.97
C LYS A 76 2.42 12.23 2.96
N LYS A 77 2.51 11.93 1.65
CA LYS A 77 2.53 12.93 0.57
C LYS A 77 1.13 13.33 0.11
N SER A 78 0.12 12.51 0.39
CA SER A 78 -1.27 12.77 0.01
C SER A 78 -1.80 14.02 0.71
N LYS A 79 -2.54 14.85 -0.01
CA LYS A 79 -3.22 16.03 0.54
C LYS A 79 -4.70 15.78 0.78
N ARG A 80 -5.22 14.68 0.24
CA ARG A 80 -6.65 14.35 0.27
C ARG A 80 -6.97 13.18 1.17
N LEU A 81 -5.98 12.38 1.58
CA LEU A 81 -6.17 11.30 2.52
C LEU A 81 -6.48 11.85 3.92
N GLU A 82 -7.70 11.64 4.38
CA GLU A 82 -8.22 12.08 5.67
C GLU A 82 -8.14 10.97 6.73
N SER A 83 -8.25 9.72 6.30
CA SER A 83 -8.31 8.57 7.20
C SER A 83 -7.55 7.36 6.66
N PHE A 84 -6.98 6.61 7.60
CA PHE A 84 -6.29 5.36 7.34
C PHE A 84 -6.70 4.34 8.40
N VAL A 85 -7.17 3.19 7.94
CA VAL A 85 -7.68 2.11 8.78
C VAL A 85 -6.91 0.85 8.46
N ILE A 86 -6.47 0.14 9.49
CA ILE A 86 -5.94 -1.22 9.36
C ILE A 86 -6.96 -2.13 10.02
N ASP A 87 -7.59 -3.00 9.23
CA ASP A 87 -8.41 -4.07 9.76
C ASP A 87 -7.53 -5.28 10.05
N GLY A 88 -7.26 -5.47 11.35
CA GLY A 88 -6.57 -6.66 11.85
C GLY A 88 -7.63 -7.67 12.28
N GLY A 89 -7.74 -8.77 11.54
CA GLY A 89 -8.52 -9.91 12.02
C GLY A 89 -8.10 -10.31 13.44
N ASP A 90 -9.08 -10.67 14.26
CA ASP A 90 -8.84 -11.13 15.63
C ASP A 90 -7.83 -12.30 15.60
N ILE A 91 -6.76 -12.18 16.40
CA ILE A 91 -5.68 -13.19 16.49
C ILE A 91 -6.08 -14.38 17.38
#